data_AF-A0A0U4AWV7-F1
#
_entry.id   AF-A0A0U4AWV7-F1
#
_cell.length_a   1.000
_cell.length_b   1.000
_cell.length_c   1.000
_cell.angle_alpha   90.00
_cell.angle_beta   90.00
_cell.angle_gamma   90.00
#
_symmetry.space_group_name_H-M   'P 1'
#
loop_
_entity.id
_entity.type
_entity.pdbx_description
1 polymer ?
#
loop_
_entity_poly.entity_id
_entity_poly.type
_entity_poly.pdbx_seq_one_letter_code
_entity_poly.pdbx_strand_id
1 'polypeptide(L)'
;MHSRDLDVLVAGRSGGDLRTVAARLADDGWTLDVADDDGPILRLGAVPTHVWHRLATGSRHVQVLRWRAAARLKTRALTSGSDALDVPPPVAWPDLPTAPWARRRVTTTHDPYGGGHPRLYLSDTRVPAMAREVRVHHLALGETSIGAGEGCDLVLDDTSDLQAVVTRTDDDEYVIGARGRATPTFVNGRELPVQTLRTGARIEVGPWRLTYVRDEFADHGRPFGGRQGGEIGRQRPQEPPRYQR
;
A
#
# COMPACT_ATOMS: atom_id res chain seq x y z
N MET A 1 -14.04 10.06 21.18
CA MET A 1 -13.81 11.51 21.36
C MET A 1 -13.48 12.12 20.01
N HIS A 2 -14.24 13.11 19.55
CA HIS A 2 -14.03 13.74 18.23
C HIS A 2 -12.80 14.67 18.27
N SER A 3 -12.01 14.64 17.20
CA SER A 3 -10.75 15.39 17.02
C SER A 3 -10.85 16.90 17.26
N ARG A 4 -12.06 17.49 17.25
CA ARG A 4 -12.29 18.93 17.50
C ARG A 4 -12.15 19.34 18.98
N ASP A 5 -12.24 18.40 19.92
CA ASP A 5 -12.18 18.73 21.35
C ASP A 5 -10.72 18.88 21.86
N LEU A 6 -9.73 18.36 21.12
CA LEU A 6 -8.31 18.50 21.47
C LEU A 6 -7.75 19.89 21.10
N ASP A 7 -8.30 20.54 20.08
CA ASP A 7 -7.84 21.86 19.63
C ASP A 7 -8.12 22.97 20.67
N VAL A 8 -9.17 22.80 21.49
CA VAL A 8 -9.53 23.74 22.56
C VAL A 8 -8.54 23.68 23.73
N LEU A 9 -7.84 22.56 23.91
CA LEU A 9 -6.86 22.35 24.98
C LEU A 9 -5.49 22.96 24.65
N VAL A 10 -5.17 23.11 23.36
CA VAL A 10 -3.87 23.61 22.87
C VAL A 10 -3.96 25.09 22.47
N ALA A 11 -5.10 25.54 21.94
CA ALA A 11 -5.32 26.95 21.68
C ALA A 11 -5.75 27.65 22.97
N GLY A 12 -4.83 28.38 23.60
CA GLY A 12 -5.04 29.29 24.74
C GLY A 12 -5.99 30.46 24.43
N ARG A 13 -7.20 30.16 23.93
CA ARG A 13 -8.30 31.09 23.66
C ARG A 13 -9.52 30.66 24.44
N SER A 14 -9.35 30.60 25.75
CA SER A 14 -10.36 30.80 26.78
C SER A 14 -9.59 30.73 28.08
N GLY A 15 -9.84 31.61 29.03
CA GLY A 15 -9.47 31.38 30.43
C GLY A 15 -10.26 30.19 30.96
N GLY A 16 -9.97 28.99 30.45
CA GLY A 16 -10.59 27.75 30.86
C GLY A 16 -10.19 27.52 32.29
N ASP A 17 -11.18 27.57 33.18
CA ASP A 17 -10.98 27.30 34.60
C ASP A 17 -10.14 26.02 34.74
N LEU A 18 -9.01 26.09 35.43
CA LEU A 18 -8.10 24.97 35.69
C LEU A 18 -8.87 23.72 36.14
N ARG A 19 -10.00 23.94 36.83
CA ARG A 19 -10.92 22.91 37.30
C ARG A 19 -11.60 22.14 36.17
N THR A 20 -12.00 22.82 35.10
CA THR A 20 -12.65 22.21 33.93
C THR A 20 -11.68 21.31 33.18
N VAL A 21 -10.45 21.77 32.98
CA VAL A 21 -9.39 20.96 32.35
C VAL A 21 -9.06 19.75 33.22
N ALA A 22 -8.89 19.96 34.53
CA ALA A 22 -8.59 18.88 35.47
C ALA A 22 -9.70 17.82 35.56
N ALA A 23 -10.98 18.23 35.53
CA ALA A 23 -12.10 17.31 35.54
C ALA A 23 -12.14 16.45 34.27
N ARG A 24 -11.91 17.05 33.10
CA ARG A 24 -11.95 16.33 31.84
C ARG A 24 -10.81 15.31 31.70
N LEU A 25 -9.61 15.68 32.14
CA LEU A 25 -8.49 14.74 32.23
C LEU A 25 -8.81 13.56 33.17
N ALA A 26 -9.53 13.81 34.27
CA ALA A 26 -9.92 12.75 35.20
C ALA A 26 -10.97 11.80 34.59
N ASP A 27 -11.94 12.33 33.84
CA ASP A 27 -12.97 11.52 33.17
C ASP A 27 -12.36 10.54 32.15
N ASP A 28 -11.29 10.96 31.47
CA ASP A 28 -10.54 10.12 30.52
C ASP A 28 -9.47 9.24 31.21
N GLY A 29 -9.33 9.32 32.53
CA GLY A 29 -8.36 8.54 33.32
C GLY A 29 -6.91 9.02 33.16
N TRP A 30 -6.69 10.22 32.64
CA TRP A 30 -5.37 10.77 32.36
C TRP A 30 -4.86 11.61 33.54
N THR A 31 -3.54 11.66 33.68
CA THR A 31 -2.86 12.51 34.67
C THR A 31 -1.83 13.37 33.95
N LEU A 32 -1.89 14.68 34.19
CA LEU A 32 -0.94 15.66 33.67
C LEU A 32 -0.11 16.23 34.81
N ASP A 33 1.21 16.10 34.71
CA ASP A 33 2.18 16.67 35.65
C ASP A 33 2.70 18.00 35.12
N VAL A 34 2.58 19.06 35.92
CA VAL A 34 3.16 20.37 35.64
C VAL A 34 4.37 20.54 36.55
N ALA A 35 5.54 20.65 35.94
CA ALA A 35 6.84 20.76 36.62
C ALA A 35 7.57 22.04 36.20
N ASP A 36 8.55 22.39 37.01
CA ASP A 36 9.58 23.38 36.71
C ASP A 36 10.95 22.69 36.79
N ASP A 37 12.04 23.41 36.57
CA ASP A 37 13.42 22.87 36.59
C ASP A 37 13.75 22.16 37.92
N ASP A 38 13.12 22.59 39.00
CA ASP A 38 13.24 22.03 40.36
C ASP A 38 12.30 20.82 40.62
N GLY A 39 11.54 20.37 39.62
CA GLY A 39 10.61 19.24 39.71
C GLY A 39 9.12 19.62 39.82
N PRO A 40 8.24 18.62 40.06
CA PRO A 40 6.80 18.75 39.86
C PRO A 40 6.15 19.72 40.86
N ILE A 41 5.32 20.62 40.33
CA ILE A 41 4.63 21.66 41.09
C ILE A 41 3.19 21.24 41.40
N LEU A 42 2.46 20.77 40.39
CA LEU A 42 1.07 20.36 40.50
C LEU A 42 0.73 19.22 39.53
N ARG A 43 -0.28 18.42 39.88
CA ARG A 43 -0.83 17.35 39.03
C ARG A 43 -2.32 17.57 38.80
N LEU A 44 -2.79 17.28 37.59
CA LEU A 44 -4.18 17.44 37.16
C LEU A 44 -4.73 16.10 36.64
N GLY A 45 -5.99 15.80 36.91
CA GLY A 45 -6.69 14.63 36.35
C GLY A 45 -7.03 13.55 37.39
N ALA A 46 -6.74 12.29 37.06
CA ALA A 46 -7.02 11.12 37.89
C ALA A 46 -6.03 10.97 39.07
N VAL A 47 -5.97 11.98 39.95
CA VAL A 47 -4.99 12.09 41.03
C VAL A 47 -5.58 11.73 42.41
N PRO A 48 -4.77 11.15 43.32
CA PRO A 48 -5.20 10.91 44.70
C PRO A 48 -5.20 12.24 45.48
N THR A 49 -6.37 12.83 45.73
CA THR A 49 -6.47 14.09 46.49
C THR A 49 -6.81 13.89 47.97
N HIS A 50 -6.06 14.52 48.86
CA HIS A 50 -6.45 14.74 50.26
C HIS A 50 -7.35 15.99 50.42
N VAL A 51 -8.22 15.98 51.45
CA VAL A 51 -9.29 16.99 51.70
C VAL A 51 -8.78 18.44 51.71
N TRP A 52 -7.54 18.67 52.15
CA TRP A 52 -6.97 20.02 52.23
C TRP A 52 -6.58 20.61 50.87
N HIS A 53 -6.26 19.79 49.86
CA HIS A 53 -6.00 20.29 48.50
C HIS A 53 -7.27 20.87 47.85
N ARG A 54 -8.42 20.27 48.15
CA ARG A 54 -9.74 20.74 47.69
C ARG A 54 -10.05 22.15 48.22
N LEU A 55 -9.61 22.47 49.44
CA LEU A 55 -9.80 23.81 50.02
C LEU A 55 -8.92 24.86 49.35
N ALA A 56 -7.71 24.48 48.91
CA ALA A 56 -6.77 25.41 48.27
C ALA A 56 -7.08 25.66 46.78
N THR A 57 -7.55 24.64 46.05
CA THR A 57 -7.77 24.71 44.59
C THR A 57 -9.25 24.76 44.20
N GLY A 58 -10.15 24.35 45.10
CA GLY A 58 -11.57 24.18 44.82
C GLY A 58 -11.89 22.96 43.93
N SER A 59 -10.92 22.09 43.64
CA SER A 59 -11.10 20.91 42.77
C SER A 59 -10.57 19.63 43.41
N ARG A 60 -11.28 18.52 43.17
CA ARG A 60 -10.90 17.16 43.54
C ARG A 60 -9.97 16.49 42.53
N HIS A 61 -9.63 17.19 41.46
CA HIS A 61 -8.81 16.68 40.35
C HIS A 61 -7.48 17.44 40.23
N VAL A 62 -7.11 18.18 41.28
CA VAL A 62 -5.89 18.99 41.33
C VAL A 62 -5.13 18.67 42.61
N GLN A 63 -3.88 18.22 42.46
CA GLN A 63 -2.96 17.99 43.57
C GLN A 63 -1.82 19.00 43.52
N VAL A 64 -1.60 19.72 44.63
CA VAL A 64 -0.50 20.70 44.74
C VAL A 64 0.67 20.05 45.46
N LEU A 65 1.76 19.80 44.77
CA LEU A 65 2.94 19.16 45.36
C LEU A 65 3.87 20.18 46.01
N ARG A 66 4.02 21.37 45.40
CA ARG A 66 4.89 22.45 45.91
C ARG A 66 4.14 23.78 45.98
N TRP A 67 3.60 24.12 47.14
CA TRP A 67 2.72 25.27 47.32
C TRP A 67 3.37 26.63 46.98
N ARG A 68 4.65 26.83 47.33
CA ARG A 68 5.37 28.09 47.04
C ARG A 68 5.54 28.32 45.53
N ALA A 69 5.80 27.25 44.79
CA ALA A 69 5.93 27.31 43.33
C ALA A 69 4.56 27.53 42.66
N ALA A 70 3.50 26.89 43.17
CA ALA A 70 2.13 27.12 42.70
C ALA A 70 1.65 28.57 42.92
N ALA A 71 2.03 29.20 44.04
CA ALA A 71 1.72 30.62 44.28
C ALA A 71 2.39 31.54 43.26
N ARG A 72 3.64 31.25 42.85
CA ARG A 72 4.36 31.99 41.80
C ARG A 72 3.72 31.84 40.42
N LEU A 73 3.19 30.66 40.10
CA LEU A 73 2.40 30.42 38.88
C LEU A 73 1.14 31.28 38.86
N LYS A 74 0.43 31.41 39.99
CA LYS A 74 -0.77 32.26 40.09
C LYS A 74 -0.44 33.74 39.91
N THR A 75 0.66 34.23 40.50
CA THR A 75 1.09 35.63 40.30
C THR A 75 1.53 35.88 38.87
N ARG A 76 2.24 34.92 38.24
CA ARG A 76 2.69 35.03 36.85
C ARG A 76 1.52 34.98 35.85
N ALA A 77 0.51 34.15 36.09
CA ALA A 77 -0.70 34.10 35.28
C ALA A 77 -1.58 35.37 35.39
N LEU A 78 -1.52 36.08 36.53
CA LEU A 78 -2.20 37.37 36.71
C LEU A 78 -1.46 38.55 36.05
N THR A 79 -0.13 38.46 35.91
CA THR A 79 0.70 39.50 35.29
C THR A 79 1.02 39.27 33.82
N SER A 80 0.96 38.01 33.36
CA SER A 80 1.16 37.64 31.96
C SER A 80 -0.18 37.66 31.24
N GLY A 81 -0.54 38.83 30.71
CA GLY A 81 -1.49 38.89 29.61
C GLY A 81 -0.93 38.09 28.44
N SER A 82 -1.53 36.93 28.17
CA SER A 82 -1.36 36.09 26.98
C SER A 82 0.06 36.07 26.40
N ASP A 83 1.07 35.71 27.20
CA ASP A 83 2.29 35.17 26.60
C ASP A 83 1.99 33.71 26.28
N ALA A 84 1.85 33.46 24.98
CA ALA A 84 1.56 32.17 24.42
C ALA A 84 2.51 31.13 25.02
N LEU A 85 1.93 30.05 25.54
CA LEU A 85 2.68 28.82 25.76
C LEU A 85 3.44 28.53 24.48
N ASP A 86 4.75 28.29 24.61
CA ASP A 86 5.63 27.84 23.53
C ASP A 86 5.21 26.40 23.17
N VAL A 87 4.03 26.30 22.58
CA VAL A 87 3.53 25.10 21.93
C VAL A 87 4.45 24.94 20.72
N PRO A 88 5.15 23.81 20.56
CA PRO A 88 5.91 23.57 19.34
C PRO A 88 4.96 23.83 18.17
N PRO A 89 5.40 24.54 17.11
CA PRO A 89 4.53 24.93 16.03
C PRO A 89 3.72 23.70 15.62
N PRO A 90 2.38 23.81 15.50
CA PRO A 90 1.57 22.67 15.10
C PRO A 90 2.26 22.10 13.87
N VAL A 91 2.68 20.83 13.96
CA VAL A 91 3.33 20.14 12.85
C VAL A 91 2.45 20.46 11.65
N ALA A 92 3.02 21.18 10.69
CA ALA A 92 2.32 21.47 9.45
C ALA A 92 2.03 20.11 8.86
N TRP A 93 0.80 19.63 9.06
CA TRP A 93 0.30 18.47 8.35
C TRP A 93 0.62 18.77 6.89
N PRO A 94 1.38 17.91 6.18
CA PRO A 94 1.76 18.18 4.81
C PRO A 94 0.49 18.58 4.07
N ASP A 95 0.50 19.71 3.37
CA ASP A 95 -0.68 20.29 2.72
C ASP A 95 -1.49 19.17 2.06
N LEU A 96 -2.50 18.66 2.78
CA LEU A 96 -3.33 17.60 2.25
C LEU A 96 -4.05 18.27 1.10
N PRO A 97 -3.94 17.75 -0.14
CA PRO A 97 -4.44 18.45 -1.29
C PRO A 97 -5.94 18.73 -1.10
N THR A 98 -6.26 19.98 -0.76
CA THR A 98 -7.62 20.50 -0.55
C THR A 98 -8.27 20.89 -1.87
N ALA A 99 -7.66 20.50 -3.00
CA ALA A 99 -8.32 20.57 -4.29
C ALA A 99 -9.61 19.75 -4.20
N PRO A 100 -10.77 20.28 -4.65
CA PRO A 100 -11.94 19.45 -4.86
C PRO A 100 -11.47 18.34 -5.78
N TRP A 101 -11.52 17.11 -5.29
CA TRP A 101 -11.19 15.87 -5.98
C TRP A 101 -11.69 16.00 -7.43
N ALA A 102 -10.82 16.47 -8.32
CA ALA A 102 -11.08 16.35 -9.74
C ALA A 102 -11.26 14.86 -9.89
N ARG A 103 -12.47 14.39 -10.22
CA ARG A 103 -12.82 12.97 -10.29
C ARG A 103 -11.67 12.32 -11.02
N ARG A 104 -10.76 11.67 -10.28
CA ARG A 104 -9.57 11.11 -10.89
C ARG A 104 -10.15 10.08 -11.81
N ARG A 105 -10.03 10.31 -13.12
CA ARG A 105 -10.55 9.36 -14.09
C ARG A 105 -9.75 8.10 -13.81
N VAL A 106 -10.40 7.12 -13.19
CA VAL A 106 -9.81 5.82 -12.94
C VAL A 106 -9.62 5.25 -14.33
N THR A 107 -8.42 5.43 -14.84
CA THR A 107 -7.95 4.73 -16.01
C THR A 107 -7.39 3.41 -15.54
N THR A 108 -7.51 2.41 -16.38
CA THR A 108 -6.77 1.18 -16.21
C THR A 108 -5.28 1.42 -16.48
N THR A 109 -4.40 0.69 -15.78
CA THR A 109 -2.97 0.58 -16.15
C THR A 109 -2.77 -0.35 -17.35
N HIS A 110 -3.84 -1.03 -17.79
CA HIS A 110 -3.81 -1.95 -18.92
C HIS A 110 -3.54 -1.21 -20.23
N ASP A 111 -2.57 -1.72 -20.98
CA ASP A 111 -2.26 -1.26 -22.32
C ASP A 111 -3.01 -2.12 -23.35
N PRO A 112 -4.03 -1.58 -24.03
CA PRO A 112 -4.82 -2.35 -24.99
C PRO A 112 -4.02 -2.85 -26.20
N TYR A 113 -2.82 -2.30 -26.44
CA TYR A 113 -1.95 -2.72 -27.54
C TYR A 113 -1.02 -3.89 -27.17
N GLY A 114 -1.27 -4.56 -26.05
CA GLY A 114 -0.48 -5.73 -25.63
C GLY A 114 0.83 -5.35 -24.95
N GLY A 115 0.80 -4.27 -24.17
CA GLY A 115 1.94 -3.77 -23.43
C GLY A 115 2.48 -4.76 -22.38
N GLY A 116 3.57 -4.37 -21.73
CA GLY A 116 4.24 -5.17 -20.71
C GLY A 116 5.25 -6.18 -21.25
N HIS A 117 5.77 -5.95 -22.47
CA HIS A 117 6.96 -6.62 -23.01
C HIS A 117 7.02 -8.15 -22.76
N PRO A 118 6.02 -8.91 -23.27
CA PRO A 118 5.91 -10.35 -23.04
C PRO A 118 7.08 -11.09 -23.69
N ARG A 119 7.74 -11.97 -22.92
CA ARG A 119 8.96 -12.65 -23.32
C ARG A 119 9.15 -13.99 -22.62
N LEU A 120 9.94 -14.85 -23.24
CA LEU A 120 10.39 -16.12 -22.70
C LEU A 120 11.88 -16.04 -22.42
N TYR A 121 12.27 -16.29 -21.17
CA TYR A 121 13.66 -16.61 -20.82
C TYR A 121 13.84 -18.10 -21.00
N LEU A 122 14.74 -18.53 -21.87
CA LEU A 122 14.95 -19.94 -22.19
C LEU A 122 16.37 -20.39 -21.88
N SER A 123 16.48 -21.64 -21.46
CA SER A 123 17.73 -22.24 -21.03
C SER A 123 17.74 -23.73 -21.39
N ASP A 124 18.89 -24.22 -21.86
CA ASP A 124 19.07 -25.62 -22.26
C ASP A 124 19.55 -26.46 -21.07
N THR A 125 18.77 -27.48 -20.68
CA THR A 125 19.11 -28.32 -19.52
C THR A 125 20.23 -29.31 -19.75
N ARG A 126 20.58 -29.59 -21.01
CA ARG A 126 21.75 -30.42 -21.38
C ARG A 126 23.06 -29.74 -21.00
N VAL A 127 23.06 -28.40 -20.96
CA VAL A 127 24.21 -27.60 -20.55
C VAL A 127 24.26 -27.53 -19.01
N PRO A 128 25.43 -27.79 -18.39
CA PRO A 128 25.62 -27.64 -16.95
C PRO A 128 25.23 -26.24 -16.47
N ALA A 129 24.61 -26.15 -15.29
CA ALA A 129 24.04 -24.89 -14.77
C ALA A 129 25.05 -23.72 -14.73
N MET A 130 26.32 -23.99 -14.44
CA MET A 130 27.38 -22.97 -14.39
C MET A 130 27.76 -22.38 -15.75
N ALA A 131 27.46 -23.08 -16.84
CA ALA A 131 27.76 -22.66 -18.21
C ALA A 131 26.50 -22.35 -19.02
N ARG A 132 25.32 -22.40 -18.40
CA ARG A 132 24.05 -22.26 -19.10
C ARG A 132 23.80 -20.81 -19.45
N GLU A 133 23.75 -20.54 -20.75
CA GLU A 133 23.28 -19.26 -21.26
C GLU A 133 21.76 -19.14 -21.13
N VAL A 134 21.30 -17.97 -20.69
CA VAL A 134 19.87 -17.62 -20.70
C VAL A 134 19.62 -16.74 -21.91
N ARG A 135 18.84 -17.26 -22.87
CA ARG A 135 18.41 -16.50 -24.04
C ARG A 135 17.04 -15.90 -23.81
N VAL A 136 16.74 -14.80 -24.49
CA VAL A 136 15.45 -14.11 -24.40
C VAL A 136 14.78 -14.13 -25.76
N HIS A 137 13.51 -14.50 -25.80
CA HIS A 137 12.68 -14.42 -27.00
C HIS A 137 11.43 -13.59 -26.69
N HIS A 138 11.19 -12.55 -27.49
CA HIS A 138 10.01 -11.69 -27.33
C HIS A 138 8.81 -12.32 -28.05
N LEU A 139 7.66 -12.34 -27.39
CA LEU A 139 6.44 -12.86 -28.00
C LEU A 139 5.82 -11.82 -28.93
N ALA A 140 5.24 -12.30 -30.03
CA ALA A 140 4.46 -11.48 -30.93
C ALA A 140 3.11 -11.11 -30.29
N LEU A 141 2.51 -10.01 -30.75
CA LEU A 141 1.16 -9.59 -30.36
C LEU A 141 0.04 -10.53 -30.86
N GLY A 142 0.37 -11.48 -31.75
CA GLY A 142 -0.55 -12.48 -32.28
C GLY A 142 -0.17 -13.87 -31.80
N GLU A 143 0.31 -14.71 -32.72
CA GLU A 143 0.80 -16.04 -32.41
C GLU A 143 2.34 -16.07 -32.42
N THR A 144 2.91 -16.90 -31.56
CA THR A 144 4.33 -17.24 -31.55
C THR A 144 4.45 -18.76 -31.54
N SER A 145 4.99 -19.30 -32.61
CA SER A 145 5.19 -20.73 -32.83
C SER A 145 6.52 -21.19 -32.23
N ILE A 146 6.52 -22.37 -31.63
CA ILE A 146 7.67 -22.97 -30.94
C ILE A 146 7.83 -24.41 -31.44
N GLY A 147 9.02 -24.79 -31.89
CA GLY A 147 9.29 -26.15 -32.37
C GLY A 147 10.64 -26.30 -33.06
N ALA A 148 10.93 -27.49 -33.57
CA ALA A 148 12.18 -27.78 -34.28
C ALA A 148 12.17 -27.31 -35.75
N GLY A 149 10.98 -27.04 -36.31
CA GLY A 149 10.84 -26.60 -37.69
C GLY A 149 11.45 -25.21 -37.90
N GLU A 150 12.21 -25.04 -38.97
CA GLU A 150 12.88 -23.76 -39.30
C GLU A 150 11.91 -22.60 -39.53
N GLY A 151 10.64 -22.90 -39.80
CA GLY A 151 9.57 -21.89 -39.93
C GLY A 151 8.94 -21.45 -38.60
N CYS A 152 9.36 -22.01 -37.46
CA CYS A 152 8.88 -21.57 -36.16
C CYS A 152 9.55 -20.26 -35.72
N ASP A 153 8.82 -19.41 -35.01
CA ASP A 153 9.34 -18.15 -34.47
C ASP A 153 10.45 -18.40 -33.43
N LEU A 154 10.25 -19.42 -32.58
CA LEU A 154 11.23 -19.91 -31.63
C LEU A 154 11.64 -21.34 -31.99
N VAL A 155 12.81 -21.46 -32.62
CA VAL A 155 13.38 -22.75 -33.00
C VAL A 155 14.06 -23.42 -31.80
N LEU A 156 13.63 -24.64 -31.47
CA LEU A 156 14.17 -25.47 -30.40
C LEU A 156 14.40 -26.90 -30.91
N ASP A 157 15.64 -27.36 -30.82
CA ASP A 157 15.99 -28.75 -31.14
C ASP A 157 15.37 -29.73 -30.13
N ASP A 158 15.38 -31.02 -30.49
CA ASP A 158 14.83 -32.10 -29.67
C ASP A 158 13.35 -31.88 -29.29
N THR A 159 12.58 -31.26 -30.19
CA THR A 159 11.12 -31.06 -30.07
C THR A 159 10.40 -31.45 -31.36
N SER A 160 9.06 -31.46 -31.36
CA SER A 160 8.29 -31.64 -32.61
C SER A 160 8.49 -30.45 -33.55
N ASP A 161 8.34 -30.65 -34.87
CA ASP A 161 8.44 -29.57 -35.87
C ASP A 161 7.63 -28.32 -35.49
N LEU A 162 6.38 -28.54 -35.06
CA LEU A 162 5.56 -27.56 -34.34
C LEU A 162 5.17 -28.15 -32.99
N GLN A 163 5.84 -27.72 -31.94
CA GLN A 163 5.69 -28.26 -30.60
C GLN A 163 4.59 -27.55 -29.80
N ALA A 164 4.57 -26.23 -29.81
CA ALA A 164 3.57 -25.42 -29.11
C ALA A 164 3.36 -24.08 -29.82
N VAL A 165 2.23 -23.44 -29.54
CA VAL A 165 1.93 -22.07 -29.98
C VAL A 165 1.51 -21.25 -28.78
N VAL A 166 2.07 -20.07 -28.63
CA VAL A 166 1.60 -19.06 -27.69
C VAL A 166 0.76 -18.05 -28.46
N THR A 167 -0.50 -17.90 -28.09
CA THR A 167 -1.45 -16.99 -28.73
C THR A 167 -1.88 -15.94 -27.72
N ARG A 168 -1.86 -14.67 -28.12
CA ARG A 168 -2.54 -13.61 -27.37
C ARG A 168 -4.04 -13.65 -27.68
N THR A 169 -4.88 -13.67 -26.65
CA THR A 169 -6.34 -13.63 -26.79
C THR A 169 -6.86 -12.20 -26.88
N ASP A 170 -8.13 -12.06 -27.24
CA ASP A 170 -8.83 -10.76 -27.27
C ASP A 170 -8.93 -10.09 -25.89
N ASP A 171 -8.87 -10.89 -24.81
CA ASP A 171 -8.81 -10.42 -23.43
C ASP A 171 -7.39 -10.01 -23.00
N ASP A 172 -6.45 -9.93 -23.95
CA ASP A 172 -5.04 -9.58 -23.75
C ASP A 172 -4.31 -10.55 -22.80
N GLU A 173 -4.66 -11.82 -22.90
CA GLU A 173 -4.03 -12.93 -22.19
C GLU A 173 -3.13 -13.73 -23.12
N TYR A 174 -1.96 -14.15 -22.64
CA TYR A 174 -1.11 -15.08 -23.40
C TYR A 174 -1.43 -16.52 -23.00
N VAL A 175 -1.78 -17.34 -23.98
CA VAL A 175 -2.17 -18.75 -23.77
C VAL A 175 -1.23 -19.62 -24.59
N ILE A 176 -0.59 -20.59 -23.94
CA ILE A 176 0.20 -21.62 -24.62
C ILE A 176 -0.67 -22.85 -24.89
N GLY A 177 -0.64 -23.36 -26.12
CA GLY A 177 -1.25 -24.61 -26.51
C GLY A 177 -0.23 -25.57 -27.11
N ALA A 178 -0.19 -26.82 -26.63
CA ALA A 178 0.62 -27.86 -27.24
C ALA A 178 0.04 -28.26 -28.61
N ARG A 179 0.92 -28.51 -29.57
CA ARG A 179 0.59 -28.95 -30.94
C ARG A 179 1.30 -30.25 -31.29
N GLY A 180 2.55 -30.38 -30.84
CA GLY A 180 3.35 -31.57 -31.01
C GLY A 180 3.00 -32.68 -30.02
N ARG A 181 3.29 -33.93 -30.40
CA ARG A 181 3.10 -35.11 -29.55
C ARG A 181 4.40 -35.88 -29.29
N ALA A 182 5.49 -35.56 -30.00
CA ALA A 182 6.76 -36.28 -29.84
C ALA A 182 7.37 -36.05 -28.45
N THR A 183 7.15 -34.85 -27.89
CA THR A 183 7.63 -34.47 -26.58
C THR A 183 6.48 -33.87 -25.77
N PRO A 184 6.23 -34.31 -24.53
CA PRO A 184 5.23 -33.69 -23.69
C PRO A 184 5.63 -32.26 -23.33
N THR A 185 4.63 -31.38 -23.26
CA THR A 185 4.81 -29.98 -22.82
C THR A 185 4.19 -29.82 -21.45
N PHE A 186 4.96 -29.28 -20.51
CA PHE A 186 4.49 -29.00 -19.16
C PHE A 186 4.49 -27.50 -18.90
N VAL A 187 3.53 -27.02 -18.13
CA VAL A 187 3.59 -25.68 -17.53
C VAL A 187 3.28 -25.80 -16.05
N ASN A 188 4.18 -25.24 -15.23
CA ASN A 188 4.15 -25.35 -13.78
C ASN A 188 3.99 -26.81 -13.30
N GLY A 189 4.69 -27.72 -13.98
CA GLY A 189 4.70 -29.16 -13.66
C GLY A 189 3.45 -29.95 -14.09
N ARG A 190 2.49 -29.31 -14.77
CA ARG A 190 1.29 -29.99 -15.30
C ARG A 190 1.42 -30.17 -16.80
N GLU A 191 1.25 -31.41 -17.26
CA GLU A 191 1.24 -31.73 -18.69
C GLU A 191 0.02 -31.09 -19.36
N LEU A 192 0.22 -30.56 -20.57
CA LEU A 192 -0.71 -29.61 -21.14
C LEU A 192 -1.15 -29.88 -22.57
N PRO A 193 -2.46 -29.73 -22.83
CA PRO A 193 -2.97 -29.30 -24.13
C PRO A 193 -3.06 -27.77 -24.26
N VAL A 194 -3.54 -27.00 -23.25
CA VAL A 194 -3.70 -25.52 -23.30
C VAL A 194 -3.68 -24.87 -21.88
N GLN A 195 -2.91 -23.78 -21.66
CA GLN A 195 -2.89 -23.01 -20.40
C GLN A 195 -2.59 -21.52 -20.59
N THR A 196 -3.25 -20.66 -19.80
CA THR A 196 -2.92 -19.24 -19.69
C THR A 196 -1.60 -19.04 -18.94
N LEU A 197 -0.70 -18.24 -19.51
CA LEU A 197 0.58 -17.89 -18.93
C LEU A 197 0.45 -16.70 -17.98
N ARG A 198 1.17 -16.80 -16.86
CA ARG A 198 1.39 -15.73 -15.89
C ARG A 198 2.86 -15.54 -15.69
N THR A 199 3.32 -14.34 -15.39
CA THR A 199 4.71 -14.04 -15.10
C THR A 199 5.25 -15.01 -14.05
N GLY A 200 6.38 -15.63 -14.37
CA GLY A 200 6.97 -16.72 -13.59
C GLY A 200 6.49 -18.13 -14.00
N ALA A 201 5.55 -18.27 -14.93
CA ALA A 201 5.13 -19.57 -15.44
C ALA A 201 6.31 -20.30 -16.07
N ARG A 202 6.56 -21.51 -15.58
CA ARG A 202 7.67 -22.36 -16.00
C ARG A 202 7.17 -23.38 -17.00
N ILE A 203 7.65 -23.28 -18.23
CA ILE A 203 7.33 -24.16 -19.34
C ILE A 203 8.49 -25.15 -19.52
N GLU A 204 8.17 -26.43 -19.65
CA GLU A 204 9.15 -27.48 -19.91
C GLU A 204 8.79 -28.22 -21.19
N VAL A 205 9.76 -28.32 -22.09
CA VAL A 205 9.61 -29.01 -23.38
C VAL A 205 10.93 -29.72 -23.67
N GLY A 206 10.96 -31.04 -23.49
CA GLY A 206 12.19 -31.81 -23.66
C GLY A 206 13.34 -31.26 -22.80
N PRO A 207 14.51 -30.97 -23.39
CA PRO A 207 15.64 -30.38 -22.67
C PRO A 207 15.46 -28.88 -22.36
N TRP A 208 14.44 -28.22 -22.90
CA TRP A 208 14.26 -26.79 -22.74
C TRP A 208 13.49 -26.45 -21.47
N ARG A 209 13.95 -25.40 -20.79
CA ARG A 209 13.23 -24.74 -19.69
C ARG A 209 13.02 -23.29 -20.04
N LEU A 210 11.77 -22.87 -20.07
CA LEU A 210 11.38 -21.51 -20.42
C LEU A 210 10.60 -20.90 -19.26
N THR A 211 10.82 -19.62 -19.00
CA THR A 211 10.07 -18.84 -18.03
C THR A 211 9.40 -17.69 -18.76
N TYR A 212 8.07 -17.64 -18.69
CA TYR A 212 7.31 -16.53 -19.22
C TYR A 212 7.37 -15.34 -18.26
N VAL A 213 7.61 -14.16 -18.82
CA VAL A 213 7.59 -12.89 -18.10
C VAL A 213 6.86 -11.86 -18.93
N ARG A 214 5.97 -11.14 -18.25
CA ARG A 214 5.32 -9.92 -18.71
C ARG A 214 5.36 -8.92 -17.57
N ASP A 215 5.51 -7.64 -17.88
CA ASP A 215 5.58 -6.61 -16.86
C ASP A 215 4.29 -6.59 -16.04
N GLU A 216 4.45 -6.40 -14.74
CA GLU A 216 3.41 -6.64 -13.73
C GLU A 216 2.10 -5.91 -14.06
N PHE A 217 2.18 -4.65 -14.49
CA PHE A 217 1.00 -3.83 -14.80
C PHE A 217 0.07 -4.43 -15.87
N ALA A 218 0.59 -5.35 -16.67
CA ALA A 218 -0.11 -6.01 -17.75
C ALA A 218 -0.45 -7.49 -17.42
N ASP A 219 0.14 -8.09 -16.40
CA ASP A 219 -0.07 -9.50 -16.02
C ASP A 219 -1.08 -9.68 -14.86
N HIS A 220 -2.23 -9.02 -14.95
CA HIS A 220 -3.20 -8.97 -13.84
C HIS A 220 -4.44 -9.87 -14.02
N GLY A 221 -4.46 -10.72 -15.04
CA GLY A 221 -5.51 -11.71 -15.23
C GLY A 221 -6.87 -11.18 -15.62
N ARG A 222 -6.93 -9.89 -15.97
CA ARG A 222 -8.15 -9.15 -16.24
C ARG A 222 -7.83 -8.07 -17.28
N PRO A 223 -8.56 -8.03 -18.41
CA PRO A 223 -8.48 -6.88 -19.28
C PRO A 223 -8.90 -5.64 -18.50
N PHE A 224 -8.19 -4.53 -18.71
CA PHE A 224 -8.50 -3.23 -18.13
C PHE A 224 -8.31 -3.11 -16.60
N GLY A 225 -7.29 -3.74 -16.01
CA GLY A 225 -6.60 -3.25 -14.79
C GLY A 225 -7.51 -2.91 -13.60
N GLY A 226 -8.48 -3.78 -13.34
CA GLY A 226 -9.25 -3.76 -12.12
C GLY A 226 -10.76 -3.94 -12.32
N ARG A 227 -11.51 -3.68 -11.25
CA ARG A 227 -12.97 -3.80 -11.19
C ARG A 227 -13.59 -2.41 -11.11
N GLN A 228 -14.73 -2.19 -11.76
CA GLN A 228 -15.58 -1.04 -11.44
C GLN A 228 -16.27 -1.32 -10.10
N GLY A 229 -15.87 -0.62 -9.04
CA GLY A 229 -16.50 -0.68 -7.71
C GLY A 229 -15.67 -1.43 -6.66
N GLY A 230 -15.53 -0.80 -5.49
CA GLY A 230 -14.87 -1.37 -4.31
C GLY A 230 -15.57 -2.64 -3.77
N GLU A 231 -14.98 -3.20 -2.71
CA GLU A 231 -15.11 -4.59 -2.23
C GLU A 231 -16.53 -5.09 -1.84
N ILE A 232 -17.57 -4.25 -1.92
CA ILE A 232 -18.90 -4.53 -1.35
C ILE A 232 -19.95 -4.93 -2.42
N GLY A 233 -19.60 -5.04 -3.71
CA GLY A 233 -20.57 -5.34 -4.78
C GLY A 233 -20.14 -6.34 -5.86
N ARG A 234 -21.10 -6.83 -6.65
CA ARG A 234 -20.88 -7.63 -7.87
C ARG A 234 -20.02 -6.83 -8.85
N GLN A 235 -18.76 -7.22 -8.99
CA GLN A 235 -17.76 -6.46 -9.75
C GLN A 235 -17.87 -6.73 -11.25
N ARG A 236 -18.10 -5.67 -12.04
CA ARG A 236 -18.05 -5.72 -13.51
C ARG A 236 -16.64 -5.45 -14.02
N PRO A 237 -16.21 -6.09 -15.13
CA PRO A 237 -14.99 -5.71 -15.85
C PRO A 237 -15.01 -4.21 -16.21
N GLN A 238 -13.85 -3.55 -16.19
CA GLN A 238 -13.73 -2.20 -16.74
C GLN A 238 -13.93 -2.26 -18.27
N GLU A 239 -14.63 -1.28 -18.84
CA GLU A 239 -14.80 -1.20 -20.30
C GLU A 239 -13.49 -0.82 -20.98
N PRO A 240 -13.28 -1.25 -22.24
CA PRO A 240 -12.15 -0.81 -23.03
C PRO A 240 -12.13 0.73 -23.17
N PRO A 241 -10.94 1.34 -23.19
CA PRO A 241 -10.83 2.78 -23.34
C PRO A 241 -11.38 3.28 -24.68
N ARG A 242 -12.04 4.45 -24.65
CA ARG A 242 -12.88 5.01 -25.73
C ARG A 242 -12.16 5.33 -27.05
N TYR A 243 -10.85 5.19 -27.14
CA TYR A 243 -10.10 5.37 -28.40
C TYR A 243 -10.14 4.13 -29.32
N GLN A 244 -10.92 3.11 -28.96
CA GLN A 244 -11.19 1.92 -29.77
C GLN A 244 -12.53 1.99 -30.55
N ARG A 245 -12.98 3.17 -31.00
CA ARG A 245 -14.12 3.32 -31.94
C ARG A 245 -13.69 3.88 -33.27
#